data_AF-A0A382PZR6-F1
#
_entry.id   AF-A0A382PZR6-F1
#
_cell.length_a   1.000
_cell.length_b   1.000
_cell.length_c   1.000
_cell.angle_alpha   90.00
_cell.angle_beta   90.00
_cell.angle_gamma   90.00
#
_symmetry.space_group_name_H-M   'P 1'
#
loop_
_entity.id
_entity.type
_entity.pdbx_description
1 polymer ?
#
loop_
_entity_poly.entity_id
_entity_poly.type
_entity_poly.pdbx_seq_one_letter_code
_entity_poly.pdbx_strand_id
1 'polypeptide(L)' 'VKTWITVLCAVALLLVPLAGEIHEWTNTRGQKIQAEFISATNEAVTISMQGKTYVVKLADLTPQSRALAAKLRVQKSTTQ' A
#
# COMPACT_ATOMS: atom_id res chain seq x y z
N VAL A 1 -22.36 -44.56 -22.16
CA VAL A 1 -22.10 -43.19 -22.65
C VAL A 1 -22.54 -42.18 -21.60
N LYS A 2 -21.62 -41.76 -20.72
CA LYS A 2 -21.91 -40.83 -19.61
C LYS A 2 -21.28 -39.50 -20.00
N THR A 3 -22.09 -38.50 -20.28
CA THR A 3 -21.69 -37.13 -20.63
C THR A 3 -21.26 -36.41 -19.36
N TRP A 4 -19.96 -36.12 -19.25
CA TRP A 4 -19.39 -35.33 -18.16
C TRP A 4 -19.50 -33.86 -18.56
N ILE A 5 -20.66 -33.27 -18.29
CA ILE A 5 -20.85 -31.82 -18.31
C ILE A 5 -20.23 -31.29 -17.02
N THR A 6 -18.91 -31.13 -17.02
CA THR A 6 -18.26 -30.23 -16.08
C THR A 6 -17.97 -28.96 -16.86
N VAL A 7 -19.03 -28.17 -17.05
CA VAL A 7 -18.92 -26.74 -17.30
C VAL A 7 -18.29 -26.19 -16.02
N LEU A 8 -16.96 -26.13 -16.04
CA LEU A 8 -16.14 -25.52 -15.01
C LEU A 8 -16.38 -24.02 -15.15
N CYS A 9 -17.42 -23.57 -14.45
CA CYS A 9 -17.73 -22.17 -14.23
C CYS A 9 -16.44 -21.42 -13.95
N ALA A 10 -16.19 -20.41 -14.78
CA ALA A 10 -15.28 -19.33 -14.48
C ALA A 10 -13.90 -19.80 -14.01
N VAL A 11 -13.02 -20.06 -14.97
CA VAL A 11 -11.70 -19.43 -14.90
C VAL A 11 -11.98 -17.94 -14.74
N ALA A 12 -12.22 -17.51 -13.50
CA ALA A 12 -12.18 -16.14 -13.10
C ALA A 12 -10.72 -15.73 -13.26
N LEU A 13 -10.37 -15.40 -14.50
CA LEU A 13 -9.69 -14.15 -14.79
C LEU A 13 -10.25 -13.14 -13.80
N LEU A 14 -9.50 -12.93 -12.73
CA LEU A 14 -9.05 -11.63 -12.27
C LEU A 14 -8.04 -11.96 -11.20
N LEU A 15 -6.81 -12.15 -11.65
CA LEU A 15 -5.63 -11.71 -10.93
C LEU A 15 -5.98 -10.34 -10.33
N VAL A 16 -6.41 -10.31 -9.07
CA VAL A 16 -6.53 -9.05 -8.34
C VAL A 16 -5.11 -8.49 -8.40
N PRO A 17 -4.89 -7.34 -9.06
CA PRO A 17 -3.54 -6.85 -9.25
C PRO A 17 -2.93 -6.69 -7.86
N LEU A 18 -1.63 -7.00 -7.76
CA LEU A 18 -0.77 -6.76 -6.62
C LEU A 18 -0.80 -5.25 -6.28
N ALA A 19 -1.89 -4.78 -5.70
CA ALA A 19 -2.00 -3.45 -5.16
C ALA A 19 -1.01 -3.41 -3.99
N GLY A 20 -0.07 -2.46 -4.04
CA GLY A 20 0.82 -2.23 -2.92
C GLY A 20 -0.01 -2.03 -1.66
N GLU A 21 0.51 -2.40 -0.49
CA GLU A 21 -0.23 -2.19 0.74
C GLU A 21 -0.62 -0.71 0.89
N ILE A 22 -1.92 -0.44 0.71
CA ILE A 22 -2.51 0.87 0.91
C ILE A 22 -2.62 1.09 2.41
N HIS A 23 -1.98 2.14 2.89
CA HIS A 23 -2.04 2.52 4.29
C HIS A 23 -2.76 3.85 4.48
N GLU A 24 -3.42 4.00 5.63
CA GLU A 24 -3.98 5.28 6.06
C GLU A 24 -2.87 6.14 6.70
N TRP A 25 -2.62 7.29 6.09
CA TRP A 25 -1.66 8.28 6.54
C TRP A 25 -2.40 9.51 7.05
N THR A 26 -2.00 10.03 8.20
CA THR A 26 -2.60 11.21 8.83
C THR A 26 -1.56 12.31 8.91
N ASN A 27 -1.84 13.45 8.31
CA ASN A 27 -0.98 14.62 8.39
C ASN A 27 -1.20 15.42 9.69
N THR A 28 -0.32 16.37 9.99
CA THR A 28 -0.42 17.26 11.17
C THR A 28 -1.70 18.09 11.20
N ARG A 29 -2.38 18.25 10.06
CA ARG A 29 -3.69 18.92 9.92
C ARG A 29 -4.86 17.98 10.21
N GLY A 30 -4.62 16.71 10.56
CA GLY A 30 -5.65 15.71 10.80
C GLY A 30 -6.29 15.14 9.53
N GLN A 31 -5.78 15.47 8.34
CA GLN A 31 -6.27 14.91 7.08
C GLN A 31 -5.73 13.48 6.92
N LYS A 32 -6.66 12.56 6.66
CA LYS A 32 -6.37 11.16 6.37
C LYS A 32 -6.29 10.96 4.87
N ILE A 33 -5.20 10.36 4.39
CA ILE A 33 -4.99 10.00 2.98
C ILE A 33 -4.68 8.52 2.90
N GLN A 34 -5.18 7.86 1.86
CA GLN A 34 -4.88 6.46 1.57
C GLN A 34 -3.85 6.40 0.46
N ALA A 35 -2.69 5.82 0.75
CA ALA A 35 -1.59 5.75 -0.19
C ALA A 35 -0.71 4.51 0.07
N GLU A 36 -0.14 3.96 -0.98
CA GLU A 36 0.81 2.86 -0.91
C GLU A 36 2.15 3.37 -0.39
N PHE A 37 2.79 2.59 0.47
CA PHE A 37 4.15 2.87 0.89
C PHE A 37 5.16 2.44 -0.17
N ILE A 38 5.98 3.38 -0.64
CA ILE A 38 7.07 3.09 -1.58
C ILE A 38 8.39 2.97 -0.83
N SER A 39 8.75 3.99 -0.05
CA SER A 39 9.98 4.01 0.75
C SER A 39 9.92 5.05 1.86
N ALA A 40 10.77 4.95 2.87
CA ALA A 40 10.95 6.00 3.88
C ALA A 40 12.42 6.24 4.20
N THR A 41 12.78 7.49 4.37
CA THR A 41 14.07 7.95 4.88
C THR A 41 13.93 8.40 6.34
N ASN A 42 14.96 9.02 6.92
CA ASN A 42 14.85 9.65 8.25
C ASN A 42 14.12 11.01 8.22
N GLU A 43 13.89 11.58 7.05
CA GLU A 43 13.35 12.94 6.90
C GLU A 43 11.96 12.93 6.25
N ALA A 44 11.72 12.02 5.31
CA ALA A 44 10.50 11.95 4.54
C ALA A 44 10.08 10.51 4.22
N VAL A 45 8.80 10.33 3.90
CA VAL A 45 8.23 9.10 3.37
C VAL A 45 7.75 9.35 1.94
N THR A 46 8.08 8.42 1.06
CA THR A 46 7.62 8.38 -0.33
C THR A 46 6.42 7.44 -0.40
N ILE A 47 5.28 7.99 -0.79
CA ILE A 47 4.02 7.26 -0.90
C ILE A 47 3.48 7.37 -2.32
N SER A 48 2.77 6.36 -2.80
CA SER A 48 2.06 6.40 -4.08
C SER A 48 0.56 6.50 -3.84
N MET A 49 -0.06 7.56 -4.33
CA MET A 49 -1.49 7.81 -4.22
C MET A 49 -2.07 7.91 -5.62
N GLN A 50 -3.01 7.02 -5.96
CA GLN A 50 -3.67 6.97 -7.27
C GLN A 50 -2.67 6.93 -8.46
N GLY A 51 -1.57 6.18 -8.32
CA GLY A 51 -0.53 6.08 -9.33
C GLY A 51 0.39 7.30 -9.45
N LYS A 52 0.28 8.28 -8.53
CA LYS A 52 1.20 9.41 -8.41
C LYS A 52 2.04 9.28 -7.16
N THR A 53 3.35 9.45 -7.29
CA THR A 53 4.27 9.43 -6.16
C THR A 53 4.34 10.80 -5.49
N TYR A 54 4.20 10.82 -4.16
CA TYR A 54 4.31 11.99 -3.31
C TYR A 54 5.38 11.77 -2.26
N VAL A 55 6.23 12.78 -2.06
CA VAL A 55 7.22 12.81 -0.99
C VAL A 55 6.63 13.66 0.14
N VAL A 56 6.30 13.03 1.26
CA VAL A 56 5.71 13.67 2.43
C VAL A 56 6.76 13.73 3.53
N LYS A 57 7.06 14.92 4.05
CA LYS A 57 8.01 15.04 5.17
C LYS A 57 7.42 14.38 6.41
N LEU A 58 8.25 13.68 7.18
CA LEU A 58 7.82 13.08 8.44
C LEU A 58 7.34 14.15 9.44
N ALA A 59 7.89 15.37 9.35
CA ALA A 59 7.45 16.52 10.14
C ALA A 59 6.01 16.96 9.83
N ASP A 60 5.50 16.71 8.63
CA ASP A 60 4.14 17.02 8.21
C ASP A 60 3.15 15.89 8.55
N LEU A 61 3.63 14.80 9.14
CA LEU A 61 2.83 13.66 9.57
C LEU A 61 2.63 13.62 11.08
N THR A 62 1.51 13.04 11.50
CA THR A 62 1.29 12.74 12.91
C THR A 62 2.34 11.76 13.45
N PRO A 63 2.61 11.75 14.77
CA PRO A 63 3.50 10.77 15.39
C PRO A 63 3.13 9.32 15.06
N GLN A 64 1.83 9.03 14.94
CA GLN A 64 1.33 7.70 14.57
C GLN A 64 1.71 7.30 13.14
N SER A 65 1.51 8.19 12.15
CA SER A 65 1.91 7.93 10.76
C SER A 65 3.42 7.90 10.56
N ARG A 66 4.18 8.68 11.35
CA ARG A 66 5.64 8.56 11.40
C ARG A 66 6.09 7.19 11.90
N ALA A 67 5.48 6.69 12.97
CA ALA A 67 5.76 5.36 13.49
C ALA A 67 5.40 4.28 12.46
N LEU A 68 4.30 4.46 11.73
CA LEU A 68 3.93 3.59 10.61
C LEU A 68 4.99 3.60 9.50
N ALA A 69 5.46 4.76 9.04
CA ALA A 69 6.54 4.85 8.05
C ALA A 69 7.80 4.10 8.51
N ALA A 70 8.18 4.24 9.78
CA ALA A 70 9.33 3.55 10.35
C ALA A 70 9.14 2.03 10.36
N LYS A 71 7.95 1.55 10.74
CA LYS A 71 7.60 0.12 10.70
C LYS A 71 7.64 -0.43 9.27
N LEU A 72 7.04 0.29 8.33
CA LEU A 72 6.98 -0.12 6.92
C LEU A 72 8.36 -0.12 6.26
N ARG A 73 9.25 0.80 6.66
CA ARG A 73 10.66 0.80 6.24
C ARG A 73 11.35 -0.52 6.60
N VAL A 74 11.15 -1.00 7.83
CA VAL A 74 11.74 -2.27 8.31
C VAL A 74 11.09 -3.48 7.63
N GLN A 75 9.77 -3.44 7.42
CA GLN A 75 9.05 -4.53 6.75
C GLN A 75 9.43 -4.66 5.27
N LYS A 76 9.47 -3.56 4.50
CA LYS A 76 9.90 -3.58 3.10
C LYS A 76 11.36 -3.98 2.93
N SER A 77 12.25 -3.68 3.89
CA SER A 77 13.62 -4.21 3.86
C SER A 77 13.71 -5.72 4.15
N THR A 78 12.65 -6.33 4.69
CA THR A 78 12.60 -7.77 5.01
C THR A 78 11.92 -8.58 3.88
N THR A 79 11.25 -7.91 2.95
CA THR A 79 10.64 -8.49 1.75
C THR A 79 11.33 -7.93 0.51
N GLN A 80 12.64 -8.16 0.41
CA GLN A 80 13.43 -8.03 -0.81
C GLN A 80 14.55 -9.07 -0.79
#